data_AF-A0A397PB31-F1
#
_entry.id   AF-A0A397PB31-F1
#
_cell.length_a   1.000
_cell.length_b   1.000
_cell.length_c   1.000
_cell.angle_alpha   90.00
_cell.angle_beta   90.00
_cell.angle_gamma   90.00
#
_symmetry.space_group_name_H-M   'P 1'
#
loop_
_entity.id
_entity.type
_entity.pdbx_description
1 polymer ?
#
loop_
_entity_poly.entity_id
_entity_poly.type
_entity_poly.pdbx_seq_one_letter_code
_entity_poly.pdbx_strand_id
1 'polypeptide(L)'
;MNIYIHANCQASAIARMLADNLPAISIKSREAHVIDVARDREAFLVDIAEADVVICQPIADGYRGVDFLSLSYVRDHVTPGTTVLTFPSIFFRGHHPQIFYARVIPNVPGAPPYHDAHILALYADGHSPAEIAELVGSEHFLAPEFVKAEADQSLRDLALREEAAAIDLPLSAFIAEHLAEDRLFHTINHPQPLLFAQLCRAVSERLDLPWPAERPPRDYLSIPSLPLYPSVKAALQIDSPRVSYRLRHGEFSLQDYVAWVTPTYDEAGGPAVIRREIAGNPDLQAYLQRFASVARAFGPLPQLSAPFSRPNPMANQ
;
A
#
# COMPACT_ATOMS: atom_id res chain seq x y z
N MET A 1 -13.17 28.27 8.33
CA MET A 1 -13.45 27.05 7.57
C MET A 1 -12.90 25.87 8.35
N ASN A 2 -13.72 24.85 8.57
CA ASN A 2 -13.39 23.59 9.21
C ASN A 2 -13.33 22.50 8.15
N ILE A 3 -12.17 21.84 8.03
CA ILE A 3 -11.98 20.67 7.18
C ILE A 3 -11.86 19.44 8.07
N TYR A 4 -12.64 18.41 7.76
CA TYR A 4 -12.54 17.09 8.37
C TYR A 4 -12.06 16.06 7.36
N ILE A 5 -11.12 15.20 7.74
CA ILE A 5 -10.53 14.18 6.85
C ILE A 5 -10.73 12.78 7.44
N HIS A 6 -11.33 11.89 6.65
CA HIS A 6 -11.66 10.52 7.06
C HIS A 6 -11.18 9.49 6.04
N ALA A 7 -10.15 8.72 6.39
CA ALA A 7 -9.50 7.78 5.47
C ALA A 7 -8.68 6.74 6.24
N ASN A 8 -7.84 5.95 5.58
CA ASN A 8 -6.83 5.13 6.25
C ASN A 8 -5.67 6.00 6.84
N CYS A 9 -4.47 5.46 7.02
CA CYS A 9 -3.29 6.21 7.50
C CYS A 9 -2.96 7.48 6.68
N GLN A 10 -3.47 7.58 5.45
CA GLN A 10 -3.31 8.73 4.58
C GLN A 10 -4.09 9.96 5.09
N ALA A 11 -5.14 9.79 5.92
CA ALA A 11 -5.91 10.89 6.49
C ALA A 11 -5.01 11.87 7.25
N SER A 12 -4.19 11.34 8.18
CA SER A 12 -3.28 12.15 9.00
C SER A 12 -2.19 12.83 8.18
N ALA A 13 -1.71 12.17 7.11
CA ALA A 13 -0.70 12.74 6.23
C ALA A 13 -1.24 13.97 5.48
N ILE A 14 -2.43 13.84 4.89
CA ILE A 14 -3.12 14.92 4.19
C ILE A 14 -3.45 16.06 5.17
N ALA A 15 -3.97 15.73 6.35
CA ALA A 15 -4.33 16.72 7.36
C ALA A 15 -3.14 17.58 7.77
N ARG A 16 -1.99 16.95 8.05
CA ARG A 16 -0.75 17.65 8.40
C ARG A 16 -0.22 18.48 7.24
N MET A 17 -0.25 17.95 6.02
CA MET A 17 0.23 18.67 4.85
C MET A 17 -0.63 19.91 4.56
N LEU A 18 -1.96 19.79 4.65
CA LEU A 18 -2.86 20.94 4.54
C LEU A 18 -2.60 21.93 5.68
N ALA A 19 -2.47 21.48 6.93
CA ALA A 19 -2.24 22.37 8.08
C ALA A 19 -0.93 23.16 7.97
N ASP A 20 0.15 22.53 7.50
CA ASP A 20 1.46 23.18 7.32
C ASP A 20 1.44 24.27 6.22
N ASN A 21 0.46 24.21 5.31
CA ASN A 21 0.34 25.13 4.16
C ASN A 21 -0.87 26.08 4.24
N LEU A 22 -1.86 25.78 5.10
CA LEU A 22 -3.09 26.53 5.29
C LEU A 22 -3.33 26.82 6.79
N PRO A 23 -2.46 27.59 7.46
CA PRO A 23 -2.48 27.74 8.92
C PRO A 23 -3.73 28.45 9.48
N ALA A 24 -4.51 29.13 8.63
CA ALA A 24 -5.76 29.78 9.00
C ALA A 24 -6.98 28.83 8.96
N ILE A 25 -6.81 27.60 8.46
CA ILE A 25 -7.88 26.60 8.33
C ILE A 25 -7.83 25.65 9.52
N SER A 26 -8.98 25.39 10.12
CA SER A 26 -9.11 24.39 11.19
C SER A 26 -9.23 23.02 10.55
N ILE A 27 -8.33 22.10 10.88
CA ILE A 27 -8.26 20.77 10.25
C ILE A 27 -8.28 19.69 11.33
N LYS A 28 -9.23 18.77 11.20
CA LYS A 28 -9.33 17.55 12.01
C LYS A 28 -9.21 16.33 11.09
N SER A 29 -8.72 15.22 11.62
CA SER A 29 -8.70 13.96 10.87
C SER A 29 -8.88 12.75 11.77
N ARG A 30 -9.45 11.68 11.22
CA ARG A 30 -9.47 10.36 11.86
C ARG A 30 -9.12 9.28 10.84
N GLU A 31 -8.39 8.28 11.31
CA GLU A 31 -8.03 7.14 10.49
C GLU A 31 -9.01 5.98 10.76
N ALA A 32 -9.79 5.58 9.76
CA ALA A 32 -10.87 4.59 9.86
C ALA A 32 -10.44 3.25 10.46
N HIS A 33 -9.15 2.88 10.33
CA HIS A 33 -8.62 1.62 10.85
C HIS A 33 -8.23 1.67 12.34
N VAL A 34 -8.07 2.87 12.94
CA VAL A 34 -7.71 3.02 14.37
C VAL A 34 -8.85 3.56 15.23
N ILE A 35 -9.95 4.03 14.63
CA ILE A 35 -11.15 4.45 15.37
C ILE A 35 -11.65 3.32 16.28
N ASP A 36 -11.92 3.63 17.54
CA ASP A 36 -12.63 2.73 18.46
C ASP A 36 -14.13 2.82 18.15
N VAL A 37 -14.64 1.86 17.39
CA VAL A 37 -16.02 1.88 16.91
C VAL A 37 -17.07 1.87 18.02
N ALA A 38 -16.71 1.42 19.23
CA ALA A 38 -17.60 1.40 20.38
C ALA A 38 -17.65 2.74 21.13
N ARG A 39 -16.62 3.58 21.00
CA ARG A 39 -16.45 4.80 21.83
C ARG A 39 -16.46 6.09 21.03
N ASP A 40 -15.97 6.05 19.80
CA ASP A 40 -15.71 7.26 19.02
C ASP A 40 -16.86 7.68 18.11
N ARG A 41 -17.97 6.91 18.07
CA ARG A 41 -19.09 7.18 17.16
C ARG A 41 -19.65 8.59 17.35
N GLU A 42 -19.93 9.00 18.58
CA GLU A 42 -20.50 10.33 18.85
C GLU A 42 -19.54 11.45 18.45
N ALA A 43 -18.25 11.31 18.80
CA ALA A 43 -17.23 12.29 18.44
C ALA A 43 -17.02 12.39 16.92
N PHE A 44 -17.10 11.26 16.20
CA PHE A 44 -17.08 11.23 14.75
C PHE A 44 -18.26 11.99 14.14
N LEU A 45 -19.48 11.77 14.67
CA LEU A 45 -20.68 12.46 14.20
C LEU A 45 -20.60 13.97 14.42
N VAL A 46 -20.03 14.40 15.54
CA VAL A 46 -19.76 15.82 15.80
C VAL A 46 -18.75 16.37 14.77
N ASP A 47 -17.66 15.66 14.53
CA ASP A 47 -16.61 16.12 13.60
C ASP A 47 -17.13 16.27 12.16
N ILE A 48 -17.99 15.38 11.67
CA ILE A 48 -18.59 15.52 10.33
C ILE A 48 -19.67 16.61 10.28
N ALA A 49 -20.42 16.83 11.37
CA ALA A 49 -21.48 17.84 11.41
C ALA A 49 -20.94 19.27 11.50
N GLU A 50 -19.79 19.46 12.17
CA GLU A 50 -19.11 20.76 12.32
C GLU A 50 -18.25 21.15 11.09
N ALA A 51 -18.08 20.25 10.13
CA ALA A 51 -17.22 20.44 8.98
C ALA A 51 -17.90 21.25 7.86
N ASP A 52 -17.21 22.28 7.37
CA ASP A 52 -17.58 22.96 6.12
C ASP A 52 -17.21 22.10 4.91
N VAL A 53 -16.12 21.33 5.05
CA VAL A 53 -15.63 20.39 4.04
C VAL A 53 -15.25 19.07 4.68
N VAL A 54 -15.72 17.97 4.10
CA VAL A 54 -15.27 16.61 4.44
C VAL A 54 -14.47 16.03 3.27
N ILE A 55 -13.24 15.58 3.53
CA ILE A 55 -12.36 14.91 2.57
C ILE A 55 -12.30 13.43 2.96
N CYS A 56 -12.80 12.53 2.12
CA CYS A 56 -13.02 11.14 2.51
C CYS A 56 -12.54 10.13 1.47
N GLN A 57 -12.01 8.98 1.93
CA GLN A 57 -11.87 7.81 1.06
C GLN A 57 -13.23 7.12 0.86
N PRO A 58 -13.44 6.41 -0.27
CA PRO A 58 -14.65 5.62 -0.50
C PRO A 58 -14.66 4.35 0.37
N ILE A 59 -14.85 4.52 1.68
CA ILE A 59 -14.97 3.42 2.63
C ILE A 59 -16.32 2.74 2.42
N ALA A 60 -16.29 1.42 2.24
CA ALA A 60 -17.48 0.62 1.97
C ALA A 60 -18.43 0.54 3.18
N ASP A 61 -19.71 0.32 2.90
CA ASP A 61 -20.74 0.06 3.89
C ASP A 61 -20.42 -1.22 4.68
N GLY A 62 -20.76 -1.23 5.98
CA GLY A 62 -20.43 -2.33 6.88
C GLY A 62 -18.93 -2.52 7.17
N TYR A 63 -18.05 -1.60 6.74
CA TYR A 63 -16.62 -1.68 7.07
C TYR A 63 -16.41 -1.75 8.58
N ARG A 64 -15.70 -2.80 9.04
CA ARG A 64 -15.50 -3.13 10.46
C ARG A 64 -16.81 -3.38 11.24
N GLY A 65 -17.86 -3.81 10.55
CA GLY A 65 -19.14 -4.18 11.16
C GLY A 65 -19.99 -2.99 11.60
N VAL A 66 -19.70 -1.78 11.10
CA VAL A 66 -20.44 -0.56 11.40
C VAL A 66 -20.66 0.27 10.14
N ASP A 67 -21.78 0.99 10.07
CA ASP A 67 -22.10 1.80 8.90
C ASP A 67 -21.51 3.21 8.97
N PHE A 68 -21.32 3.75 10.18
CA PHE A 68 -20.97 5.17 10.37
C PHE A 68 -19.60 5.57 9.82
N LEU A 69 -18.76 4.61 9.45
CA LEU A 69 -17.45 4.86 8.83
C LEU A 69 -17.51 4.97 7.30
N SER A 70 -18.62 4.60 6.68
CA SER A 70 -18.74 4.52 5.22
C SER A 70 -18.91 5.89 4.57
N LEU A 71 -18.56 5.99 3.29
CA LEU A 71 -18.79 7.20 2.51
C LEU A 71 -20.30 7.50 2.34
N SER A 72 -21.14 6.46 2.21
CA SER A 72 -22.59 6.62 2.09
C SER A 72 -23.15 7.28 3.35
N TYR A 73 -22.77 6.78 4.52
CA TYR A 73 -23.19 7.32 5.81
C TYR A 73 -22.71 8.75 6.01
N VAL A 74 -21.45 9.06 5.67
CA VAL A 74 -20.94 10.44 5.74
C VAL A 74 -21.81 11.37 4.90
N ARG A 75 -22.11 11.03 3.64
CA ARG A 75 -22.94 11.85 2.75
C ARG A 75 -24.35 12.08 3.31
N ASP A 76 -24.92 11.10 3.99
CA ASP A 76 -26.26 11.19 4.57
C ASP A 76 -26.33 11.99 5.88
N HIS A 77 -25.18 12.23 6.54
CA HIS A 77 -25.13 12.81 7.89
C HIS A 77 -24.33 14.12 7.99
N VAL A 78 -23.71 14.60 6.92
CA VAL A 78 -23.14 15.96 6.88
C VAL A 78 -24.24 17.02 6.91
N THR A 79 -23.91 18.22 7.36
CA THR A 79 -24.88 19.32 7.40
C THR A 79 -25.18 19.85 5.99
N PRO A 80 -26.38 20.40 5.74
CA PRO A 80 -26.69 20.99 4.45
C PRO A 80 -25.70 22.11 4.09
N GLY A 81 -25.07 21.99 2.92
CA GLY A 81 -24.05 22.93 2.45
C GLY A 81 -22.60 22.47 2.69
N THR A 82 -22.37 21.40 3.46
CA THR A 82 -21.04 20.78 3.57
C THR A 82 -20.59 20.26 2.19
N THR A 83 -19.37 20.62 1.80
CA THR A 83 -18.75 20.05 0.59
C THR A 83 -18.10 18.72 0.95
N VAL A 84 -18.44 17.65 0.22
CA VAL A 84 -17.78 16.34 0.39
C VAL A 84 -16.90 16.07 -0.83
N LEU A 85 -15.59 15.97 -0.61
CA LEU A 85 -14.61 15.61 -1.62
C LEU A 85 -14.07 14.21 -1.36
N THR A 86 -13.93 13.43 -2.42
CA THR A 86 -13.40 12.08 -2.35
C THR A 86 -12.02 11.96 -3.00
N PHE A 87 -11.19 11.11 -2.43
CA PHE A 87 -9.87 10.77 -2.97
C PHE A 87 -9.66 9.25 -2.85
N PRO A 88 -8.82 8.63 -3.70
CA PRO A 88 -8.72 7.18 -3.71
C PRO A 88 -7.98 6.67 -2.48
N SER A 89 -8.17 5.39 -2.16
CA SER A 89 -7.17 4.68 -1.35
C SER A 89 -5.91 4.53 -2.19
N ILE A 90 -4.93 5.42 -1.95
CA ILE A 90 -3.72 5.55 -2.78
C ILE A 90 -2.90 4.28 -2.57
N PHE A 91 -3.03 3.35 -3.51
CA PHE A 91 -2.43 2.04 -3.47
C PHE A 91 -1.82 1.74 -4.82
N PHE A 92 -0.53 1.42 -4.82
CA PHE A 92 0.23 1.08 -6.01
C PHE A 92 1.30 0.04 -5.68
N ARG A 93 1.20 -1.13 -6.29
CA ARG A 93 2.13 -2.24 -6.07
C ARG A 93 3.28 -2.28 -7.07
N GLY A 94 3.27 -1.50 -8.16
CA GLY A 94 4.30 -1.61 -9.20
C GLY A 94 5.75 -1.36 -8.75
N HIS A 95 5.95 -0.56 -7.70
CA HIS A 95 7.28 -0.38 -7.08
C HIS A 95 7.72 -1.57 -6.20
N HIS A 96 6.76 -2.30 -5.66
CA HIS A 96 6.98 -3.40 -4.72
C HIS A 96 6.06 -4.57 -5.08
N PRO A 97 6.16 -5.13 -6.32
CA PRO A 97 5.27 -6.16 -6.84
C PRO A 97 5.14 -7.37 -5.89
N GLN A 98 6.21 -7.63 -5.14
CA GLN A 98 6.34 -8.75 -4.22
C GLN A 98 5.69 -8.56 -2.85
N ILE A 99 5.11 -7.40 -2.52
CA ILE A 99 4.65 -7.11 -1.16
C ILE A 99 3.14 -7.42 -1.00
N PHE A 100 2.85 -8.34 -0.08
CA PHE A 100 1.50 -8.86 0.20
C PHE A 100 1.20 -8.87 1.70
N TYR A 101 -0.09 -8.82 2.05
CA TYR A 101 -0.52 -9.19 3.40
C TYR A 101 -0.46 -10.71 3.56
N ALA A 102 0.12 -11.18 4.67
CA ALA A 102 0.04 -12.57 5.09
C ALA A 102 -0.61 -12.63 6.48
N ARG A 103 -1.76 -13.29 6.59
CA ARG A 103 -2.63 -13.18 7.77
C ARG A 103 -2.28 -14.17 8.87
N VAL A 104 -1.72 -15.33 8.51
CA VAL A 104 -1.34 -16.37 9.48
C VAL A 104 0.07 -16.20 10.03
N ILE A 105 0.87 -15.31 9.43
CA ILE A 105 2.23 -15.04 9.87
C ILE A 105 2.15 -13.91 10.91
N PRO A 106 2.72 -14.10 12.11
CA PRO A 106 2.81 -13.03 13.08
C PRO A 106 3.47 -11.80 12.47
N ASN A 107 2.92 -10.62 12.76
CA ASN A 107 3.60 -9.38 12.39
C ASN A 107 4.95 -9.34 13.09
N VAL A 108 6.01 -9.11 12.32
CA VAL A 108 7.32 -8.87 12.90
C VAL A 108 7.23 -7.54 13.67
N PRO A 109 7.62 -7.47 14.95
CA PRO A 109 7.53 -6.24 15.73
C PRO A 109 8.14 -5.04 14.99
N GLY A 110 7.33 -3.99 14.80
CA GLY A 110 7.72 -2.76 14.10
C GLY A 110 7.93 -2.86 12.59
N ALA A 111 7.65 -4.02 11.98
CA ALA A 111 7.38 -4.13 10.55
C ALA A 111 5.89 -3.87 10.27
N PRO A 112 5.54 -3.38 9.07
CA PRO A 112 4.15 -3.45 8.61
C PRO A 112 3.69 -4.91 8.52
N PRO A 113 2.37 -5.17 8.46
CA PRO A 113 1.80 -6.51 8.27
C PRO A 113 1.97 -6.99 6.81
N TYR A 114 3.14 -6.74 6.24
CA TYR A 114 3.49 -7.08 4.88
C TYR A 114 4.61 -8.10 4.87
N HIS A 115 4.51 -9.04 3.96
CA HIS A 115 5.51 -10.05 3.68
C HIS A 115 5.85 -10.03 2.20
N ASP A 116 7.08 -10.42 1.93
CA ASP A 116 7.61 -10.53 0.59
C ASP A 116 7.31 -11.92 0.05
N ALA A 117 6.52 -11.97 -1.03
CA ALA A 117 6.05 -13.19 -1.67
C ALA A 117 7.19 -14.14 -2.06
N HIS A 118 8.32 -13.60 -2.50
CA HIS A 118 9.46 -14.41 -2.94
C HIS A 118 10.26 -14.93 -1.77
N ILE A 119 10.46 -14.11 -0.73
CA ILE A 119 11.09 -14.56 0.52
C ILE A 119 10.28 -15.69 1.15
N LEU A 120 8.93 -15.58 1.18
CA LEU A 120 8.05 -16.64 1.66
C LEU A 120 8.19 -17.93 0.84
N ALA A 121 8.15 -17.83 -0.50
CA ALA A 121 8.23 -18.99 -1.38
C ALA A 121 9.60 -19.69 -1.28
N LEU A 122 10.69 -18.94 -1.32
CA LEU A 122 12.05 -19.49 -1.23
C LEU A 122 12.33 -20.12 0.13
N TYR A 123 11.88 -19.49 1.23
CA TYR A 123 11.94 -20.09 2.56
C TYR A 123 11.13 -21.40 2.63
N ALA A 124 9.92 -21.40 2.08
CA ALA A 124 9.09 -22.61 2.02
C ALA A 124 9.75 -23.72 1.18
N ASP A 125 10.56 -23.38 0.19
CA ASP A 125 11.33 -24.32 -0.63
C ASP A 125 12.65 -24.76 0.04
N GLY A 126 12.97 -24.25 1.22
CA GLY A 126 14.11 -24.69 2.04
C GLY A 126 15.40 -23.91 1.80
N HIS A 127 15.34 -22.77 1.13
CA HIS A 127 16.51 -21.89 0.95
C HIS A 127 16.90 -21.24 2.28
N SER A 128 18.20 -21.12 2.52
CA SER A 128 18.74 -20.38 3.65
C SER A 128 18.54 -18.86 3.49
N PRO A 129 18.55 -18.07 4.59
CA PRO A 129 18.45 -16.62 4.52
C PRO A 129 19.47 -15.95 3.58
N ALA A 130 20.69 -16.49 3.51
CA ALA A 130 21.73 -15.97 2.62
C ALA A 130 21.40 -16.21 1.15
N GLU A 131 20.96 -17.42 0.79
CA GLU A 131 20.54 -17.76 -0.58
C GLU A 131 19.32 -16.92 -1.00
N ILE A 132 18.35 -16.75 -0.10
CA ILE A 132 17.17 -15.91 -0.36
C ILE A 132 17.60 -14.48 -0.68
N ALA A 133 18.46 -13.88 0.15
CA ALA A 133 18.94 -12.51 -0.03
C ALA A 133 19.73 -12.35 -1.35
N GLU A 134 20.56 -13.32 -1.70
CA GLU A 134 21.30 -13.34 -2.97
C GLU A 134 20.34 -13.38 -4.17
N LEU A 135 19.35 -14.27 -4.15
CA LEU A 135 18.40 -14.44 -5.24
C LEU A 135 17.56 -13.18 -5.48
N VAL A 136 16.88 -12.68 -4.43
CA VAL A 136 15.99 -11.53 -4.57
C VAL A 136 16.75 -10.21 -4.75
N GLY A 137 18.02 -10.18 -4.34
CA GLY A 137 18.94 -9.07 -4.55
C GLY A 137 19.51 -8.98 -5.98
N SER A 138 19.22 -9.95 -6.85
CA SER A 138 19.70 -9.94 -8.24
C SER A 138 18.91 -8.97 -9.13
N GLU A 139 19.63 -8.22 -9.97
CA GLU A 139 19.05 -7.39 -11.03
C GLU A 139 18.28 -8.19 -12.09
N HIS A 140 18.51 -9.51 -12.14
CA HIS A 140 17.86 -10.42 -13.08
C HIS A 140 16.77 -11.28 -12.44
N PHE A 141 16.45 -11.05 -11.16
CA PHE A 141 15.49 -11.88 -10.43
C PHE A 141 14.07 -11.81 -11.04
N LEU A 142 13.58 -10.59 -11.29
CA LEU A 142 12.31 -10.36 -11.99
C LEU A 142 12.58 -9.98 -13.44
N ALA A 143 11.89 -10.65 -14.36
CA ALA A 143 11.92 -10.28 -15.78
C ALA A 143 11.32 -8.88 -15.98
N PRO A 144 11.89 -8.02 -16.85
CA PRO A 144 11.37 -6.67 -17.09
C PRO A 144 9.90 -6.63 -17.51
N GLU A 145 9.46 -7.59 -18.33
CA GLU A 145 8.08 -7.71 -18.80
C GLU A 145 7.12 -8.01 -17.66
N PHE A 146 7.55 -8.83 -16.69
CA PHE A 146 6.77 -9.11 -15.48
C PHE A 146 6.61 -7.86 -14.63
N VAL A 147 7.70 -7.13 -14.38
CA VAL A 147 7.65 -5.89 -13.58
C VAL A 147 6.72 -4.85 -14.23
N LYS A 148 6.85 -4.63 -15.55
CA LYS A 148 6.00 -3.69 -16.28
C LYS A 148 4.53 -4.11 -16.25
N ALA A 149 4.23 -5.40 -16.44
CA ALA A 149 2.87 -5.91 -16.36
C ALA A 149 2.23 -5.72 -14.98
N GLU A 150 2.97 -5.94 -13.89
CA GLU A 150 2.48 -5.73 -12.53
C GLU A 150 2.28 -4.23 -12.23
N ALA A 151 3.17 -3.36 -12.72
CA ALA A 151 3.01 -1.90 -12.60
C ALA A 151 1.77 -1.41 -13.35
N ASP A 152 1.60 -1.82 -14.60
CA ASP A 152 0.44 -1.45 -15.42
C ASP A 152 -0.87 -1.98 -14.82
N GLN A 153 -0.86 -3.22 -14.29
CA GLN A 153 -2.03 -3.79 -13.63
C GLN A 153 -2.39 -2.97 -12.40
N SER A 154 -1.41 -2.60 -11.57
CA SER A 154 -1.67 -1.81 -10.38
C SER A 154 -2.20 -0.41 -10.69
N LEU A 155 -1.76 0.22 -11.79
CA LEU A 155 -2.32 1.49 -12.27
C LEU A 155 -3.76 1.32 -12.75
N ARG A 156 -4.04 0.29 -13.55
CA ARG A 156 -5.39 -0.04 -14.01
C ARG A 156 -6.34 -0.28 -12.84
N ASP A 157 -5.93 -1.04 -11.83
CA ASP A 157 -6.74 -1.32 -10.65
C ASP A 157 -7.03 -0.04 -9.84
N LEU A 158 -6.09 0.92 -9.80
CA LEU A 158 -6.34 2.22 -9.18
C LEU A 158 -7.35 3.04 -10.01
N ALA A 159 -7.15 3.15 -11.32
CA ALA A 159 -8.04 3.89 -12.21
C ALA A 159 -9.47 3.34 -12.19
N LEU A 160 -9.63 2.01 -12.22
CA LEU A 160 -10.95 1.35 -12.12
C LEU A 160 -11.64 1.64 -10.77
N ARG A 161 -10.89 1.66 -9.66
CA ARG A 161 -11.43 2.04 -8.35
C ARG A 161 -11.83 3.52 -8.31
N GLU A 162 -11.05 4.39 -8.95
CA GLU A 162 -11.37 5.82 -9.06
C GLU A 162 -12.66 6.05 -9.85
N GLU A 163 -12.80 5.39 -11.00
CA GLU A 163 -14.00 5.45 -11.84
C GLU A 163 -15.22 4.89 -11.10
N ALA A 164 -15.11 3.67 -10.55
CA ALA A 164 -16.22 3.00 -9.87
C ALA A 164 -16.75 3.76 -8.65
N ALA A 165 -15.88 4.48 -7.93
CA ALA A 165 -16.25 5.29 -6.77
C ALA A 165 -16.57 6.75 -7.13
N ALA A 166 -16.49 7.14 -8.41
CA ALA A 166 -16.64 8.51 -8.89
C ALA A 166 -15.79 9.50 -8.09
N ILE A 167 -14.48 9.22 -8.00
CA ILE A 167 -13.54 9.97 -7.18
C ILE A 167 -13.39 11.42 -7.69
N ASP A 168 -13.55 12.40 -6.80
CA ASP A 168 -13.43 13.83 -7.11
C ASP A 168 -11.98 14.25 -7.38
N LEU A 169 -11.03 13.62 -6.68
CA LEU A 169 -9.61 13.94 -6.71
C LEU A 169 -8.77 12.70 -7.12
N PRO A 170 -8.86 12.25 -8.38
CA PRO A 170 -8.14 11.07 -8.85
C PRO A 170 -6.64 11.33 -8.95
N LEU A 171 -5.83 10.27 -8.80
CA LEU A 171 -4.37 10.32 -8.86
C LEU A 171 -3.77 9.32 -9.86
N SER A 172 -4.54 8.38 -10.42
CA SER A 172 -4.00 7.36 -11.33
C SER A 172 -3.24 7.94 -12.52
N ALA A 173 -3.79 8.97 -13.18
CA ALA A 173 -3.15 9.64 -14.32
C ALA A 173 -1.82 10.31 -13.90
N PHE A 174 -1.83 11.05 -12.79
CA PHE A 174 -0.63 11.70 -12.27
C PHE A 174 0.46 10.67 -11.93
N ILE A 175 0.10 9.54 -11.30
CA ILE A 175 1.04 8.47 -11.00
C ILE A 175 1.62 7.89 -12.29
N ALA A 176 0.79 7.64 -13.30
CA ALA A 176 1.24 7.09 -14.58
C ALA A 176 2.24 8.01 -15.29
N GLU A 177 2.02 9.32 -15.26
CA GLU A 177 2.90 10.33 -15.87
C GLU A 177 4.28 10.40 -15.17
N HIS A 178 4.32 10.23 -13.86
CA HIS A 178 5.56 10.41 -13.07
C HIS A 178 6.26 9.09 -12.70
N LEU A 179 5.72 7.94 -13.09
CA LEU A 179 6.22 6.63 -12.66
C LEU A 179 7.65 6.34 -13.12
N ALA A 180 8.04 6.88 -14.28
CA ALA A 180 9.37 6.71 -14.84
C ALA A 180 10.41 7.71 -14.28
N GLU A 181 9.94 8.81 -13.71
CA GLU A 181 10.80 9.93 -13.27
C GLU A 181 11.18 9.78 -11.80
N ASP A 182 10.22 9.36 -10.97
CA ASP A 182 10.37 9.34 -9.53
C ASP A 182 9.90 8.04 -8.91
N ARG A 183 10.57 7.65 -7.82
CA ARG A 183 9.97 6.69 -6.89
C ARG A 183 8.83 7.39 -6.16
N LEU A 184 7.59 7.01 -6.46
CA LEU A 184 6.37 7.60 -5.89
C LEU A 184 5.85 6.94 -4.60
N PHE A 185 6.42 5.80 -4.15
CA PHE A 185 5.88 5.04 -3.01
C PHE A 185 6.97 4.52 -2.05
N HIS A 186 6.74 4.64 -0.74
CA HIS A 186 7.54 4.01 0.31
C HIS A 186 7.24 2.51 0.44
N THR A 187 5.96 2.18 0.38
CA THR A 187 5.36 0.84 0.33
C THR A 187 4.12 0.89 -0.57
N ILE A 188 3.44 -0.25 -0.74
CA ILE A 188 2.25 -0.37 -1.59
C ILE A 188 1.11 0.63 -1.27
N ASN A 189 1.05 1.19 -0.06
CA ASN A 189 -0.01 2.12 0.38
C ASN A 189 0.52 3.33 1.16
N HIS A 190 1.84 3.54 1.18
CA HIS A 190 2.48 4.75 1.73
C HIS A 190 3.06 5.57 0.58
N PRO A 191 2.28 6.51 0.02
CA PRO A 191 2.75 7.43 -1.01
C PRO A 191 3.92 8.28 -0.53
N GLN A 192 4.75 8.70 -1.46
CA GLN A 192 5.78 9.70 -1.24
C GLN A 192 5.16 11.10 -1.15
N PRO A 193 5.89 12.09 -0.61
CA PRO A 193 5.37 13.43 -0.36
C PRO A 193 4.80 14.12 -1.61
N LEU A 194 5.35 13.85 -2.79
CA LEU A 194 4.89 14.40 -4.07
C LEU A 194 3.41 14.10 -4.34
N LEU A 195 2.96 12.87 -4.07
CA LEU A 195 1.57 12.47 -4.29
C LEU A 195 0.60 13.16 -3.34
N PHE A 196 1.00 13.34 -2.08
CA PHE A 196 0.22 14.13 -1.13
C PHE A 196 0.17 15.61 -1.52
N ALA A 197 1.28 16.16 -2.00
CA ALA A 197 1.33 17.55 -2.46
C ALA A 197 0.39 17.78 -3.64
N GLN A 198 0.36 16.86 -4.60
CA GLN A 198 -0.57 16.90 -5.72
C GLN A 198 -2.02 16.83 -5.25
N LEU A 199 -2.34 15.92 -4.33
CA LEU A 199 -3.69 15.81 -3.77
C LEU A 199 -4.10 17.08 -3.01
N CYS A 200 -3.24 17.59 -2.14
CA CYS A 200 -3.53 18.81 -1.37
C CYS A 200 -3.65 20.05 -2.26
N ARG A 201 -2.87 20.15 -3.35
CA ARG A 201 -3.04 21.19 -4.35
C ARG A 201 -4.42 21.09 -5.01
N ALA A 202 -4.83 19.91 -5.43
CA ALA A 202 -6.16 19.70 -6.02
C ALA A 202 -7.31 20.03 -5.04
N VAL A 203 -7.14 19.72 -3.75
CA VAL A 203 -8.07 20.16 -2.68
C VAL A 203 -8.12 21.69 -2.63
N SER A 204 -6.96 22.35 -2.57
CA SER A 204 -6.90 23.82 -2.52
C SER A 204 -7.56 24.47 -3.74
N GLU A 205 -7.29 23.98 -4.94
CA GLU A 205 -7.92 24.47 -6.18
C GLU A 205 -9.44 24.29 -6.13
N ARG A 206 -9.92 23.13 -5.66
CA ARG A 206 -11.36 22.84 -5.58
C ARG A 206 -12.10 23.71 -4.57
N LEU A 207 -11.39 24.20 -3.56
CA LEU A 207 -11.93 25.03 -2.47
C LEU A 207 -11.57 26.53 -2.62
N ASP A 208 -10.92 26.92 -3.72
CA ASP A 208 -10.41 28.29 -3.94
C ASP A 208 -9.53 28.80 -2.79
N LEU A 209 -8.67 27.92 -2.27
CA LEU A 209 -7.73 28.20 -1.18
C LEU A 209 -6.32 28.45 -1.75
N PRO A 210 -5.53 29.37 -1.17
CA PRO A 210 -4.17 29.61 -1.61
C PRO A 210 -3.28 28.40 -1.31
N TRP A 211 -2.59 27.87 -2.33
CA TRP A 211 -1.59 26.81 -2.15
C TRP A 211 -0.18 27.34 -2.42
N PRO A 212 0.77 27.27 -1.46
CA PRO A 212 2.13 27.73 -1.68
C PRO A 212 2.86 26.79 -2.65
N ALA A 213 3.35 27.34 -3.77
CA ALA A 213 3.96 26.55 -4.84
C ALA A 213 5.36 25.99 -4.52
N GLU A 214 6.04 26.49 -3.47
CA GLU A 214 7.51 26.44 -3.39
C GLU A 214 8.11 25.59 -2.25
N ARG A 215 7.31 24.94 -1.40
CA ARG A 215 7.86 24.14 -0.29
C ARG A 215 8.02 22.68 -0.68
N PRO A 216 9.22 22.07 -0.52
CA PRO A 216 9.37 20.64 -0.61
C PRO A 216 8.38 19.97 0.35
N PRO A 217 7.53 19.07 -0.14
CA PRO A 217 6.52 18.48 0.71
C PRO A 217 7.17 17.62 1.79
N ARG A 218 6.74 17.82 3.03
CA ARG A 218 7.22 17.03 4.17
C ARG A 218 6.70 15.60 4.06
N ASP A 219 7.53 14.65 4.46
CA ASP A 219 7.21 13.24 4.44
C ASP A 219 6.60 12.75 5.75
N TYR A 220 5.27 12.58 5.75
CA TYR A 220 4.50 12.13 6.92
C TYR A 220 4.33 10.61 6.99
N LEU A 221 4.61 9.86 5.90
CA LEU A 221 4.48 8.39 5.85
C LEU A 221 5.80 7.69 5.52
N SER A 222 6.92 8.35 5.82
CA SER A 222 8.30 7.93 5.55
C SER A 222 8.70 6.56 6.14
N ILE A 223 7.93 6.03 7.09
CA ILE A 223 8.15 4.76 7.77
C ILE A 223 6.85 3.94 7.78
N PRO A 224 6.88 2.66 7.35
CA PRO A 224 8.03 1.96 6.76
C PRO A 224 8.36 2.46 5.35
N SER A 225 9.61 2.26 4.93
CA SER A 225 10.07 2.56 3.56
C SER A 225 11.01 1.46 3.08
N LEU A 226 10.54 0.68 2.10
CA LEU A 226 11.25 -0.48 1.57
C LEU A 226 12.17 -0.08 0.41
N PRO A 227 13.33 -0.71 0.20
CA PRO A 227 14.07 -0.52 -1.04
C PRO A 227 13.28 -1.14 -2.20
N LEU A 228 13.54 -0.66 -3.41
CA LEU A 228 13.08 -1.36 -4.61
C LEU A 228 14.00 -2.56 -4.84
N TYR A 229 13.45 -3.67 -5.32
CA TYR A 229 14.29 -4.76 -5.82
C TYR A 229 15.19 -4.23 -6.94
N PRO A 230 16.46 -4.68 -7.04
CA PRO A 230 17.34 -4.25 -8.12
C PRO A 230 16.75 -4.52 -9.51
N SER A 231 16.08 -5.66 -9.70
CA SER A 231 15.35 -5.99 -10.93
C SER A 231 14.19 -5.03 -11.23
N VAL A 232 13.49 -4.51 -10.20
CA VAL A 232 12.43 -3.49 -10.38
C VAL A 232 13.03 -2.15 -10.78
N LYS A 233 14.12 -1.72 -10.11
CA LYS A 233 14.84 -0.49 -10.47
C LYS A 233 15.29 -0.52 -11.92
N ALA A 234 15.90 -1.63 -12.35
CA ALA A 234 16.38 -1.81 -13.71
C ALA A 234 15.23 -1.80 -14.73
N ALA A 235 14.14 -2.54 -14.46
CA ALA A 235 13.02 -2.67 -15.39
C ALA A 235 12.22 -1.37 -15.58
N LEU A 236 12.05 -0.59 -14.51
CA LEU A 236 11.32 0.69 -14.52
C LEU A 236 12.23 1.91 -14.74
N GLN A 237 13.55 1.71 -14.81
CA GLN A 237 14.55 2.78 -14.96
C GLN A 237 14.49 3.85 -13.86
N ILE A 238 14.11 3.46 -12.65
CA ILE A 238 13.96 4.38 -11.51
C ILE A 238 15.31 4.56 -10.81
N ASP A 239 15.77 5.80 -10.77
CA ASP A 239 16.89 6.18 -9.91
C ASP A 239 16.41 6.37 -8.46
N SER A 240 16.56 5.33 -7.64
CA SER A 240 16.28 5.40 -6.21
C SER A 240 17.55 5.14 -5.40
N PRO A 241 18.02 6.11 -4.59
CA PRO A 241 19.21 5.94 -3.75
C PRO A 241 18.98 5.01 -2.56
N ARG A 242 17.72 4.61 -2.27
CA ARG A 242 17.42 3.74 -1.13
C ARG A 242 17.78 2.29 -1.43
N VAL A 243 18.71 1.77 -0.63
CA VAL A 243 19.14 0.37 -0.66
C VAL A 243 18.78 -0.41 0.62
N SER A 244 18.33 0.28 1.67
CA SER A 244 17.97 -0.31 2.97
C SER A 244 16.46 -0.28 3.25
N TYR A 245 16.00 -1.28 4.00
CA TYR A 245 14.66 -1.32 4.61
C TYR A 245 14.66 -0.40 5.82
N ARG A 246 13.89 0.69 5.77
CA ARG A 246 13.71 1.59 6.92
C ARG A 246 12.40 1.25 7.62
N LEU A 247 12.49 0.67 8.80
CA LEU A 247 11.37 0.24 9.63
C LEU A 247 11.36 1.03 10.94
N ARG A 248 10.37 0.81 11.81
CA ARG A 248 10.25 1.56 13.07
C ARG A 248 11.45 1.38 14.00
N HIS A 249 12.12 0.23 13.93
CA HIS A 249 13.22 -0.13 14.83
C HIS A 249 14.62 0.06 14.27
N GLY A 250 14.76 0.51 13.02
CA GLY A 250 16.06 0.75 12.42
C GLY A 250 16.06 0.61 10.90
N GLU A 251 17.27 0.68 10.35
CA GLU A 251 17.52 0.37 8.94
C GLU A 251 18.19 -0.99 8.82
N PHE A 252 17.76 -1.78 7.83
CA PHE A 252 18.25 -3.13 7.59
C PHE A 252 18.75 -3.23 6.14
N SER A 253 19.89 -3.87 5.94
CA SER A 253 20.26 -4.36 4.60
C SER A 253 19.26 -5.44 4.15
N LEU A 254 19.27 -5.81 2.88
CA LEU A 254 18.46 -6.95 2.41
C LEU A 254 18.81 -8.23 3.17
N GLN A 255 20.10 -8.50 3.37
CA GLN A 255 20.57 -9.67 4.11
C GLN A 255 20.07 -9.66 5.56
N ASP A 256 20.21 -8.53 6.25
CA ASP A 256 19.75 -8.40 7.64
C ASP A 256 18.23 -8.52 7.74
N TYR A 257 17.51 -7.93 6.77
CA TYR A 257 16.05 -8.01 6.73
C TYR A 257 15.58 -9.46 6.55
N VAL A 258 16.14 -10.20 5.60
CA VAL A 258 15.80 -11.62 5.37
C VAL A 258 16.11 -12.44 6.62
N ALA A 259 17.30 -12.30 7.19
CA ALA A 259 17.70 -13.01 8.41
C ALA A 259 16.82 -12.67 9.62
N TRP A 260 16.28 -11.45 9.65
CA TRP A 260 15.38 -10.98 10.71
C TRP A 260 13.94 -11.50 10.55
N VAL A 261 13.42 -11.62 9.32
CA VAL A 261 12.03 -12.05 9.10
C VAL A 261 11.86 -13.57 9.08
N THR A 262 12.83 -14.34 8.59
CA THR A 262 12.65 -15.81 8.47
C THR A 262 12.40 -16.54 9.79
N PRO A 263 12.96 -16.14 10.96
CA PRO A 263 12.60 -16.77 12.24
C PRO A 263 11.11 -16.63 12.59
N THR A 264 10.46 -15.56 12.16
CA THR A 264 9.00 -15.40 12.38
C THR A 264 8.18 -16.41 11.58
N TYR A 265 8.75 -16.96 10.50
CA TYR A 265 8.11 -18.01 9.72
C TYR A 265 8.23 -19.36 10.42
N ASP A 266 9.35 -19.61 11.12
CA ASP A 266 9.50 -20.77 12.01
C ASP A 266 8.47 -20.70 13.15
N GLU A 267 8.33 -19.54 13.80
CA GLU A 267 7.34 -19.28 14.85
C GLU A 267 5.90 -19.47 14.35
N ALA A 268 5.62 -19.13 13.08
CA ALA A 268 4.33 -19.35 12.45
C ALA A 268 4.02 -20.85 12.18
N GLY A 269 4.98 -21.76 12.39
CA GLY A 269 4.84 -23.19 12.11
C GLY A 269 5.62 -23.68 10.89
N GLY A 270 6.58 -22.89 10.42
CA GLY A 270 7.58 -23.26 9.42
C GLY A 270 7.04 -23.43 8.00
N PRO A 271 7.80 -24.11 7.12
CA PRO A 271 7.49 -24.20 5.69
C PRO A 271 6.08 -24.71 5.37
N ALA A 272 5.54 -25.66 6.15
CA ALA A 272 4.22 -26.21 5.92
C ALA A 272 3.09 -25.18 6.12
N VAL A 273 3.24 -24.26 7.08
CA VAL A 273 2.28 -23.17 7.28
C VAL A 273 2.43 -22.12 6.20
N ILE A 274 3.66 -21.75 5.84
CA ILE A 274 3.90 -20.78 4.76
C ILE A 274 3.30 -21.24 3.43
N ARG A 275 3.47 -22.51 3.05
CA ARG A 275 2.84 -23.07 1.84
C ARG A 275 1.32 -22.99 1.89
N ARG A 276 0.72 -23.21 3.06
CA ARG A 276 -0.73 -23.11 3.27
C ARG A 276 -1.22 -21.67 3.16
N GLU A 277 -0.45 -20.71 3.68
CA GLU A 277 -0.75 -19.28 3.53
C GLU A 277 -0.72 -18.87 2.07
N ILE A 278 0.33 -19.27 1.34
CA ILE A 278 0.43 -19.02 -0.11
C ILE A 278 -0.76 -19.63 -0.85
N ALA A 279 -1.12 -20.89 -0.56
CA ALA A 279 -2.24 -21.56 -1.20
C ALA A 279 -3.61 -21.00 -0.79
N GLY A 280 -3.73 -20.45 0.42
CA GLY A 280 -4.96 -19.86 0.97
C GLY A 280 -5.17 -18.40 0.59
N ASN A 281 -4.17 -17.73 0.02
CA ASN A 281 -4.22 -16.33 -0.41
C ASN A 281 -4.26 -16.26 -1.96
N PRO A 282 -5.44 -16.05 -2.57
CA PRO A 282 -5.59 -16.09 -4.03
C PRO A 282 -4.72 -15.08 -4.77
N ASP A 283 -4.55 -13.87 -4.22
CA ASP A 283 -3.76 -12.81 -4.85
C ASP A 283 -2.27 -13.16 -4.87
N LEU A 284 -1.77 -13.65 -3.74
CA LEU A 284 -0.39 -14.12 -3.58
C LEU A 284 -0.10 -15.33 -4.48
N GLN A 285 -1.03 -16.29 -4.52
CA GLN A 285 -0.93 -17.46 -5.39
C GLN A 285 -0.90 -17.06 -6.86
N ALA A 286 -1.81 -16.19 -7.29
CA ALA A 286 -1.89 -15.72 -8.68
C ALA A 286 -0.62 -14.97 -9.08
N TYR A 287 -0.08 -14.14 -8.19
CA TYR A 287 1.19 -13.44 -8.39
C TYR A 287 2.35 -14.41 -8.63
N LEU A 288 2.56 -15.38 -7.73
CA LEU A 288 3.64 -16.36 -7.85
C LEU A 288 3.48 -17.26 -9.10
N GLN A 289 2.24 -17.55 -9.50
CA GLN A 289 1.96 -18.28 -10.74
C GLN A 289 2.35 -17.47 -11.98
N ARG A 290 2.01 -16.17 -12.02
CA ARG A 290 2.43 -15.27 -13.12
C ARG A 290 3.95 -15.18 -13.18
N PHE A 291 4.61 -14.98 -12.04
CA PHE A 291 6.07 -14.98 -11.94
C PHE A 291 6.67 -16.27 -12.54
N ALA A 292 6.20 -17.43 -12.10
CA ALA A 292 6.68 -18.72 -12.61
C ALA A 292 6.39 -18.93 -14.10
N SER A 293 5.29 -18.37 -14.62
CA SER A 293 4.95 -18.46 -16.05
C SER A 293 5.90 -17.65 -16.93
N VAL A 294 6.28 -16.44 -16.51
CA VAL A 294 7.22 -15.59 -17.24
C VAL A 294 8.64 -16.17 -17.12
N ALA A 295 9.05 -16.61 -15.94
CA ALA A 295 10.36 -17.24 -15.73
C ALA A 295 10.60 -18.41 -16.71
N ARG A 296 9.60 -19.28 -16.91
CA ARG A 296 9.70 -20.40 -17.86
C ARG A 296 9.86 -19.98 -19.31
N ALA A 297 9.39 -18.80 -19.70
CA ALA A 297 9.46 -18.31 -21.08
C ALA A 297 10.84 -17.73 -21.46
N PHE A 298 11.66 -17.34 -20.48
CA PHE A 298 12.89 -16.56 -20.72
C PHE A 298 14.20 -17.22 -20.23
N GLY A 299 14.18 -18.51 -19.87
CA GLY A 299 15.37 -19.29 -19.47
C GLY A 299 15.46 -19.55 -17.96
N PRO A 300 16.37 -20.43 -17.49
CA PRO A 300 16.32 -20.93 -16.12
C PRO A 300 16.74 -19.87 -15.10
N LEU A 301 15.75 -19.29 -14.43
CA LEU A 301 15.89 -18.84 -13.04
C LEU A 301 15.98 -20.07 -12.12
N PRO A 302 16.55 -19.94 -10.89
CA PRO A 302 16.53 -21.04 -9.93
C PRO A 302 15.12 -21.59 -9.80
N GLN A 303 15.00 -22.91 -9.96
CA GLN A 303 13.71 -23.57 -10.03
C GLN A 303 12.98 -23.41 -8.69
N LEU A 304 12.05 -22.46 -8.60
CA LEU A 304 10.96 -22.61 -7.64
C LEU A 304 10.26 -23.93 -7.98
N SER A 305 10.12 -24.81 -7.00
CA SER A 305 9.35 -26.03 -7.18
C SER A 305 7.96 -25.65 -7.71
N ALA A 306 7.47 -26.35 -8.73
CA ALA A 306 6.27 -25.99 -9.49
C ALA A 306 5.12 -25.49 -8.59
N PRO A 307 4.36 -24.44 -8.99
CA PRO A 307 3.38 -23.81 -8.13
C PRO A 307 2.42 -24.85 -7.58
N PHE A 308 2.25 -24.82 -6.25
CA PHE A 308 1.42 -25.73 -5.45
C PHE A 308 0.17 -26.14 -6.22
N SER A 309 0.13 -27.41 -6.64
CA SER A 309 -1.06 -28.01 -7.24
C SER A 309 -2.25 -27.74 -6.34
N ARG A 310 -3.37 -27.26 -6.91
CA ARG A 310 -4.62 -27.10 -6.16
C ARG A 310 -4.88 -28.39 -5.38
N PRO A 311 -5.14 -28.34 -4.06
CA PRO A 311 -5.64 -29.51 -3.37
C PRO A 311 -6.95 -29.92 -4.06
N ASN A 312 -6.99 -31.17 -4.51
CA ASN A 312 -8.17 -31.78 -5.11
C ASN A 312 -9.32 -31.67 -4.09
N PRO A 313 -10.47 -31.03 -4.41
CA PRO A 313 -11.55 -30.85 -3.45
C PRO A 313 -12.30 -32.15 -3.10
N MET A 314 -11.86 -33.30 -3.58
CA MET A 314 -12.49 -34.59 -3.37
C MET A 314 -11.50 -35.61 -2.79
N ALA A 315 -11.19 -35.47 -1.50
CA ALA A 315 -10.69 -36.54 -0.65
C ALA A 315 -10.87 -36.17 0.82
N ASN A 316 -12.06 -36.44 1.35
CA ASN A 316 -12.30 -37.13 2.64
C ASN A 316 -13.81 -37.13 2.92
N GLN A 317 -14.45 -38.19 2.43
CA GLN A 317 -15.50 -38.87 3.19
C GLN A 317 -14.86 -39.59 4.37
#